data_AF-A0A0H3GSK1-F1
#
_entry.id   AF-A0A0H3GSK1-F1
#
_cell.length_a   1.000
_cell.length_b   1.000
_cell.length_c   1.000
_cell.angle_alpha   90.00
_cell.angle_beta   90.00
_cell.angle_gamma   90.00
#
_symmetry.space_group_name_H-M   'P 1'
#
loop_
_entity.id
_entity.type
_entity.pdbx_description
1 polymer ?
#
loop_
_entity_poly.entity_id
_entity_poly.type
_entity_poly.pdbx_seq_one_letter_code
_entity_poly.pdbx_strand_id
1 'polypeptide(L)'
;MTNFLFNIKNHYLRVAIAELVDEAMKAAGRPHYQFSQQWDAGSMAQADVIFTEMVAGEWYLCQDLFQHAPEQYTLFIFPDNEHATVDEGLPNCLQHAVFMPPHARVQRLKDEIANAIERPLLPRQDPPFNRLRRCINCACRSVSDAQTKVIYAFSIGLSPHEVAAALNISPKTIHSHKKNIMSKFNLNSRQQFNNLVQLLAKR
;
A
#
# COMPACT_ATOMS: atom_id res chain seq x y z
N MET A 1 -13.43 21.23 -4.15
CA MET A 1 -14.03 19.99 -3.63
C MET A 1 -12.88 19.06 -3.29
N THR A 2 -12.83 18.52 -2.07
CA THR A 2 -11.78 17.56 -1.66
C THR A 2 -12.21 16.14 -2.01
N ASN A 3 -11.33 15.37 -2.61
CA ASN A 3 -11.58 14.02 -3.07
C ASN A 3 -10.83 13.00 -2.21
N PHE A 4 -11.59 12.15 -1.55
CA PHE A 4 -11.08 11.06 -0.72
C PHE A 4 -11.22 9.74 -1.48
N LEU A 5 -10.12 8.98 -1.61
CA LEU A 5 -10.11 7.69 -2.29
C LEU A 5 -9.88 6.56 -1.29
N PHE A 6 -10.80 5.60 -1.25
CA PHE A 6 -10.73 4.43 -0.38
C PHE A 6 -10.36 3.15 -1.15
N ASN A 7 -9.29 2.50 -0.70
CA ASN A 7 -8.94 1.10 -0.99
C ASN A 7 -8.84 0.30 0.31
N ILE A 8 -9.96 0.26 1.04
CA ILE A 8 -10.10 -0.45 2.32
C ILE A 8 -11.17 -1.52 2.14
N LYS A 9 -10.79 -2.78 2.33
CA LYS A 9 -11.63 -3.97 2.29
C LYS A 9 -12.42 -4.12 3.58
N ASN A 10 -11.83 -3.79 4.73
CA ASN A 10 -12.53 -3.83 6.00
C ASN A 10 -13.65 -2.78 6.04
N HIS A 11 -14.90 -3.25 5.98
CA HIS A 11 -16.08 -2.38 5.96
C HIS A 11 -16.17 -1.46 7.17
N TYR A 12 -15.93 -1.99 8.38
CA TYR A 12 -16.03 -1.24 9.62
C TYR A 12 -14.98 -0.12 9.69
N LEU A 13 -13.74 -0.42 9.29
CA LEU A 13 -12.67 0.57 9.23
C LEU A 13 -13.01 1.68 8.23
N ARG A 14 -13.50 1.32 7.04
CA ARG A 14 -13.88 2.30 6.01
C ARG A 14 -14.99 3.23 6.48
N VAL A 15 -16.04 2.71 7.11
CA VAL A 15 -17.13 3.52 7.67
C VAL A 15 -16.60 4.43 8.78
N ALA A 16 -15.79 3.90 9.70
CA ALA A 16 -15.20 4.70 10.77
C ALA A 16 -14.35 5.86 10.22
N ILE A 17 -13.49 5.62 9.22
CA ILE A 17 -12.69 6.70 8.61
C ILE A 17 -13.59 7.72 7.90
N ALA A 18 -14.64 7.29 7.21
CA ALA A 18 -15.56 8.21 6.55
C ALA A 18 -16.25 9.16 7.56
N GLU A 19 -16.69 8.65 8.71
CA GLU A 19 -17.25 9.47 9.80
C GLU A 19 -16.22 10.45 10.39
N LEU A 20 -14.98 10.01 10.59
CA LEU A 20 -13.89 10.88 11.06
C LEU A 20 -13.54 11.99 10.07
N VAL A 21 -13.56 11.67 8.77
CA VAL A 21 -13.36 12.66 7.70
C VAL A 21 -14.52 13.66 7.68
N ASP A 22 -15.77 13.22 7.80
CA ASP A 22 -16.93 14.11 7.85
C ASP A 22 -16.87 15.06 9.07
N GLU A 23 -16.54 14.53 10.26
CA GLU A 23 -16.31 15.33 11.48
C GLU A 23 -15.25 16.42 11.25
N ALA A 24 -14.10 16.04 10.68
CA ALA A 24 -12.99 16.96 10.41
C ALA A 24 -13.31 18.00 9.32
N MET A 25 -14.00 17.60 8.24
CA MET A 25 -14.39 18.51 7.16
C MET A 25 -15.42 19.54 7.63
N LYS A 26 -16.36 19.14 8.49
CA LYS A 26 -17.32 20.05 9.15
C LYS A 26 -16.59 21.03 10.07
N ALA A 27 -15.67 20.55 10.90
CA ALA A 27 -14.88 21.40 11.79
C ALA A 27 -14.02 22.43 11.02
N ALA A 28 -13.47 22.03 9.86
CA ALA A 28 -12.69 22.90 8.98
C ALA A 28 -13.52 23.86 8.12
N GLY A 29 -14.87 23.81 8.19
CA GLY A 29 -15.75 24.64 7.37
C GLY A 29 -15.68 24.31 5.86
N ARG A 30 -15.33 23.07 5.50
CA ARG A 30 -15.17 22.61 4.11
C ARG A 30 -16.25 21.56 3.75
N PRO A 31 -17.51 21.97 3.49
CA PRO A 31 -18.60 21.01 3.27
C PRO A 31 -18.55 20.29 1.92
N HIS A 32 -17.74 20.76 0.97
CA HIS A 32 -17.68 20.23 -0.39
C HIS A 32 -16.59 19.16 -0.52
N TYR A 33 -16.96 17.91 -0.29
CA TYR A 33 -16.08 16.76 -0.48
C TYR A 33 -16.82 15.55 -1.06
N GLN A 34 -16.07 14.59 -1.56
CA GLN A 34 -16.62 13.33 -2.06
C GLN A 34 -15.71 12.14 -1.75
N PHE A 35 -16.32 10.96 -1.65
CA PHE A 35 -15.63 9.69 -1.51
C PHE A 35 -15.72 8.89 -2.81
N SER A 36 -14.59 8.36 -3.29
CA SER A 36 -14.53 7.33 -4.32
C SER A 36 -14.01 6.02 -3.74
N GLN A 37 -14.56 4.91 -4.22
CA GLN A 37 -14.06 3.56 -3.93
C GLN A 37 -13.55 2.86 -5.21
N GLN A 38 -13.54 3.58 -6.34
CA GLN A 38 -13.06 3.04 -7.60
C GLN A 38 -11.52 3.13 -7.63
N TRP A 39 -10.85 2.01 -7.42
CA TRP A 39 -9.38 1.95 -7.40
C TRP A 39 -8.81 1.87 -8.82
N ASP A 40 -8.94 2.97 -9.57
CA ASP A 40 -8.53 3.10 -10.97
C ASP A 40 -7.73 4.39 -11.23
N ALA A 41 -7.24 4.54 -12.46
CA ALA A 41 -6.43 5.70 -12.87
C ALA A 41 -7.19 7.03 -12.79
N GLY A 42 -8.51 7.03 -13.05
CA GLY A 42 -9.33 8.24 -13.07
C GLY A 42 -9.54 8.78 -11.66
N SER A 43 -9.97 7.91 -10.74
CA SER A 43 -10.13 8.25 -9.34
C SER A 43 -8.80 8.61 -8.68
N MET A 44 -7.71 7.92 -9.02
CA MET A 44 -6.37 8.23 -8.50
C MET A 44 -5.89 9.63 -8.94
N ALA A 45 -6.12 10.01 -10.20
CA ALA A 45 -5.80 11.37 -10.68
C ALA A 45 -6.62 12.47 -9.99
N GLN A 46 -7.75 12.10 -9.42
CA GLN A 46 -8.61 13.01 -8.67
C GLN A 46 -8.38 12.98 -7.16
N ALA A 47 -7.65 12.02 -6.60
CA ALA A 47 -7.53 11.88 -5.15
C ALA A 47 -6.64 12.97 -4.51
N ASP A 48 -7.16 13.69 -3.52
CA ASP A 48 -6.38 14.61 -2.67
C ASP A 48 -5.87 13.88 -1.42
N VAL A 49 -6.69 12.96 -0.89
CA VAL A 49 -6.34 12.09 0.25
C VAL A 49 -6.72 10.65 -0.09
N ILE A 50 -5.80 9.73 0.12
CA ILE A 50 -5.94 8.31 -0.21
C ILE A 50 -5.83 7.50 1.07
N PHE A 51 -6.76 6.57 1.29
CA PHE A 51 -6.70 5.61 2.38
C PHE A 51 -6.66 4.19 1.80
N THR A 52 -5.67 3.40 2.17
CA THR A 52 -5.51 2.03 1.65
C THR A 52 -5.08 1.07 2.74
N GLU A 53 -5.62 -0.15 2.70
CA GLU A 53 -5.03 -1.28 3.43
C GLU A 53 -3.89 -1.87 2.61
N MET A 54 -2.84 -2.34 3.28
CA MET A 54 -1.73 -3.07 2.65
C MET A 54 -1.23 -4.21 3.55
N VAL A 55 -0.78 -5.30 2.95
CA VAL A 55 -0.10 -6.38 3.69
C VAL A 55 1.39 -6.09 3.83
N ALA A 56 2.04 -6.71 4.82
CA ALA A 56 3.48 -6.58 5.00
C ALA A 56 4.24 -6.94 3.72
N GLY A 57 5.17 -6.06 3.32
CA GLY A 57 5.95 -6.21 2.10
C GLY A 57 5.35 -5.57 0.86
N GLU A 58 4.03 -5.36 0.81
CA GLU A 58 3.35 -4.79 -0.36
C GLU A 58 3.82 -3.36 -0.66
N TRP A 59 4.08 -2.57 0.38
CA TRP A 59 4.58 -1.20 0.24
C TRP A 59 6.01 -1.10 -0.30
N TYR A 60 6.73 -2.21 -0.50
CA TYR A 60 7.99 -2.16 -1.25
C TYR A 60 7.80 -2.43 -2.74
N LEU A 61 6.62 -2.91 -3.16
CA LEU A 61 6.31 -3.16 -4.57
C LEU A 61 5.99 -1.85 -5.30
N CYS A 62 6.15 -1.87 -6.62
CA CYS A 62 5.64 -0.78 -7.45
C CYS A 62 4.11 -0.70 -7.33
N GLN A 63 3.61 0.52 -7.22
CA GLN A 63 2.18 0.82 -7.15
C GLN A 63 1.78 1.61 -8.40
N ASP A 64 1.60 0.91 -9.52
CA ASP A 64 1.50 1.53 -10.85
C ASP A 64 0.39 2.58 -10.95
N LEU A 65 -0.73 2.42 -10.24
CA LEU A 65 -1.80 3.42 -10.25
C LEU A 65 -1.34 4.78 -9.73
N PHE A 66 -0.39 4.83 -8.79
CA PHE A 66 0.11 6.08 -8.21
C PHE A 66 0.90 6.94 -9.21
N GLN A 67 1.23 6.42 -10.39
CA GLN A 67 1.72 7.26 -11.49
C GLN A 67 0.68 8.29 -11.96
N HIS A 68 -0.60 8.04 -11.70
CA HIS A 68 -1.70 8.93 -12.03
C HIS A 68 -2.03 9.92 -10.90
N ALA A 69 -1.53 9.69 -9.68
CA ALA A 69 -1.80 10.57 -8.54
C ALA A 69 -1.27 11.98 -8.80
N PRO A 70 -1.94 13.03 -8.29
CA PRO A 70 -1.45 14.40 -8.39
C PRO A 70 -0.08 14.55 -7.73
N GLU A 71 0.62 15.67 -7.98
CA GLU A 71 1.92 15.91 -7.36
C GLU A 71 1.82 15.90 -5.83
N GLN A 72 0.78 16.57 -5.31
CA GLN A 72 0.46 16.61 -3.89
C GLN A 72 -0.77 15.76 -3.58
N TYR A 73 -0.58 14.72 -2.78
CA TYR A 73 -1.64 13.97 -2.11
C TYR A 73 -1.17 13.56 -0.72
N THR A 74 -2.12 13.26 0.16
CA THR A 74 -1.82 12.57 1.43
C THR A 74 -2.22 11.12 1.32
N LEU A 75 -1.33 10.20 1.71
CA LEU A 75 -1.59 8.76 1.68
C LEU A 75 -1.55 8.18 3.08
N PHE A 76 -2.61 7.49 3.46
CA PHE A 76 -2.71 6.69 4.66
C PHE A 76 -2.65 5.20 4.31
N ILE A 77 -1.75 4.48 4.97
CA ILE A 77 -1.61 3.02 4.83
C ILE A 77 -1.99 2.37 6.17
N PHE A 78 -2.95 1.46 6.13
CA PHE A 78 -3.37 0.64 7.25
C PHE A 78 -2.78 -0.77 7.08
N PRO A 79 -1.74 -1.15 7.84
CA PRO A 79 -1.17 -2.49 7.76
C PRO A 79 -2.15 -3.53 8.29
N ASP A 80 -2.38 -4.60 7.53
CA ASP A 80 -3.23 -5.74 7.93
C ASP A 80 -2.57 -6.62 9.03
N ASN A 81 -1.38 -6.28 9.53
CA ASN A 81 -0.67 -7.08 10.53
C ASN A 81 0.00 -6.20 11.59
N GLU A 82 -0.19 -6.55 12.86
CA GLU A 82 0.26 -5.77 14.03
C GLU A 82 1.78 -5.61 14.16
N HIS A 83 2.56 -6.53 13.61
CA HIS A 83 4.03 -6.58 13.74
C HIS A 83 4.76 -6.20 12.44
N ALA A 84 4.09 -5.51 11.53
CA ALA A 84 4.76 -5.04 10.33
C ALA A 84 5.63 -3.82 10.68
N THR A 85 6.94 -3.95 10.51
CA THR A 85 7.87 -2.81 10.57
C THR A 85 8.11 -2.29 9.16
N VAL A 86 8.12 -0.97 9.03
CA VAL A 86 8.49 -0.29 7.79
C VAL A 86 9.97 0.05 7.91
N ASP A 87 10.75 -0.50 6.99
CA ASP A 87 12.18 -0.26 6.83
C ASP A 87 12.40 0.88 5.83
N GLU A 88 13.63 1.33 5.70
CA GLU A 88 14.03 2.29 4.68
C GLU A 88 13.82 1.73 3.25
N GLY A 89 13.81 2.64 2.27
CA GLY A 89 13.70 2.27 0.86
C GLY A 89 12.26 2.01 0.39
N LEU A 90 11.31 2.84 0.85
CA LEU A 90 9.97 2.90 0.25
C LEU A 90 10.03 3.45 -1.19
N PRO A 91 9.18 2.94 -2.10
CA PRO A 91 8.92 3.56 -3.39
C PRO A 91 8.62 5.05 -3.26
N ASN A 92 9.03 5.85 -4.25
CA ASN A 92 8.83 7.30 -4.25
C ASN A 92 7.36 7.72 -4.07
N CYS A 93 6.42 6.91 -4.57
CA CYS A 93 4.98 7.15 -4.38
C CYS A 93 4.49 6.92 -2.93
N LEU A 94 5.27 6.27 -2.08
CA LEU A 94 4.90 5.95 -0.69
C LEU A 94 5.82 6.61 0.35
N GLN A 95 6.84 7.38 -0.06
CA GLN A 95 7.83 7.99 0.84
C GLN A 95 7.23 8.84 1.95
N HIS A 96 6.09 9.48 1.71
CA HIS A 96 5.40 10.34 2.68
C HIS A 96 4.08 9.74 3.18
N ALA A 97 3.91 8.42 3.06
CA ALA A 97 2.74 7.75 3.55
C ALA A 97 2.69 7.76 5.08
N VAL A 98 1.50 8.04 5.64
CA VAL A 98 1.20 7.89 7.06
C VAL A 98 0.81 6.44 7.31
N PHE A 99 1.70 5.67 7.93
CA PHE A 99 1.39 4.31 8.38
C PHE A 99 0.63 4.37 9.70
N MET A 100 -0.59 3.83 9.69
CA MET A 100 -1.48 3.77 10.85
C MET A 100 -1.46 2.38 11.46
N PRO A 101 -0.77 2.17 12.61
CA PRO A 101 -0.78 0.87 13.29
C PRO A 101 -2.21 0.43 13.65
N PRO A 102 -2.52 -0.88 13.63
CA PRO A 102 -3.85 -1.39 13.97
C PRO A 102 -4.38 -0.92 15.34
N HIS A 103 -3.47 -0.74 16.31
CA HIS A 103 -3.78 -0.32 17.68
C HIS A 103 -3.51 1.16 17.95
N ALA A 104 -3.37 1.97 16.90
CA ALA A 104 -3.22 3.40 17.07
C ALA A 104 -4.46 3.98 17.77
N ARG A 105 -4.24 4.89 18.73
CA ARG A 105 -5.34 5.62 19.37
C ARG A 105 -6.12 6.38 18.30
N VAL A 106 -7.45 6.34 18.39
CA VAL A 106 -8.34 7.05 17.44
C VAL A 106 -7.98 8.54 17.34
N GLN A 107 -7.56 9.16 18.45
CA GLN A 107 -7.10 10.56 18.44
C GLN A 107 -5.96 10.81 17.44
N ARG A 108 -4.98 9.89 17.34
CA ARG A 108 -3.90 10.03 16.35
C ARG A 108 -4.44 10.04 14.93
N LEU A 109 -5.40 9.17 14.62
CA LEU A 109 -6.04 9.14 13.30
C LEU A 109 -6.81 10.44 13.03
N LYS A 110 -7.53 10.97 14.04
CA LYS A 110 -8.20 12.28 13.95
C LYS A 110 -7.22 13.40 13.63
N ASP A 111 -6.11 13.48 14.37
CA ASP A 111 -5.10 14.52 14.22
C ASP A 111 -4.46 14.47 12.82
N GLU A 112 -4.11 13.28 12.33
CA GLU A 112 -3.52 13.12 10.99
C GLU A 112 -4.53 13.45 9.88
N ILE A 113 -5.81 13.06 10.03
CA ILE A 113 -6.87 13.43 9.08
C ILE A 113 -7.08 14.95 9.06
N ALA A 114 -7.12 15.60 10.23
CA ALA A 114 -7.23 17.06 10.32
C ALA A 114 -6.05 17.75 9.63
N ASN A 115 -4.82 17.31 9.90
CA ASN A 115 -3.61 17.81 9.24
C ASN A 115 -3.66 17.63 7.72
N ALA A 116 -4.17 16.49 7.23
CA ALA A 116 -4.32 16.23 5.79
C ALA A 116 -5.34 17.17 5.14
N ILE A 117 -6.44 17.46 5.84
CA ILE A 117 -7.50 18.35 5.38
C ILE A 117 -7.06 19.81 5.39
N GLU A 118 -6.31 20.26 6.41
CA GLU A 118 -5.87 21.65 6.54
C GLU A 118 -4.90 22.08 5.44
N ARG A 119 -4.15 21.14 4.85
CA ARG A 119 -3.23 21.42 3.74
C ARG A 119 -3.94 22.18 2.61
N PRO A 120 -3.33 23.27 2.10
CA PRO A 120 -3.87 23.99 0.95
C PRO A 120 -3.98 23.06 -0.26
N LEU A 121 -5.16 22.97 -0.85
CA LEU A 121 -5.33 22.33 -2.15
C LEU A 121 -4.72 23.27 -3.20
N LEU A 122 -3.59 22.87 -3.80
CA LEU A 122 -3.06 23.62 -4.93
C LEU A 122 -4.03 23.53 -6.13
N PRO A 123 -4.17 24.61 -6.92
CA PRO A 123 -4.92 24.55 -8.16
C PRO A 123 -4.38 23.42 -9.03
N ARG A 124 -5.26 22.55 -9.56
CA ARG A 124 -4.92 21.40 -10.42
C ARG A 124 -4.40 21.80 -11.81
N GLN A 125 -3.87 23.02 -11.94
CA GLN A 125 -3.37 23.59 -13.19
C GLN A 125 -1.91 23.20 -13.46
N ASP A 126 -1.35 22.25 -12.71
CA ASP A 126 -0.02 21.75 -13.01
C ASP A 126 0.01 21.23 -14.47
N PRO A 127 0.98 21.69 -15.28
CA PRO A 127 1.21 21.10 -16.59
C PRO A 127 1.35 19.59 -16.39
N PRO A 128 0.84 18.76 -17.32
CA PRO A 128 0.66 17.33 -17.12
C PRO A 128 1.90 16.77 -16.42
N PHE A 129 1.77 16.52 -15.11
CA PHE A 129 2.87 16.09 -14.29
C PHE A 129 3.52 14.95 -15.04
N ASN A 130 4.81 15.06 -15.37
CA ASN A 130 5.47 14.02 -16.14
C ASN A 130 5.48 12.78 -15.26
N ARG A 131 4.47 11.93 -15.46
CA ARG A 131 4.09 10.83 -14.58
C ARG A 131 5.26 9.90 -14.29
N LEU A 132 6.20 9.83 -15.23
CA LEU A 132 7.41 9.03 -15.15
C LEU A 132 8.44 9.60 -14.16
N ARG A 133 8.46 10.91 -13.88
CA ARG A 133 9.42 11.54 -12.94
C ARG A 133 9.36 10.92 -11.55
N ARG A 134 8.15 10.59 -11.06
CA ARG A 134 7.97 9.92 -9.76
C ARG A 134 8.66 8.56 -9.72
N CYS A 135 8.73 7.86 -10.84
CA CYS A 135 9.28 6.51 -10.90
C CYS A 135 10.79 6.47 -11.20
N ILE A 136 11.40 7.59 -11.58
CA ILE A 136 12.85 7.67 -11.80
C ILE A 136 13.56 7.35 -10.49
N ASN A 137 14.52 6.41 -10.55
CA ASN A 137 15.29 5.93 -9.40
C ASN A 137 14.40 5.43 -8.23
N CYS A 138 13.20 4.90 -8.51
CA CYS A 138 12.35 4.32 -7.47
C CYS A 138 13.07 3.16 -6.76
N ALA A 139 13.04 3.16 -5.42
CA ALA A 139 13.52 2.04 -4.58
C ALA A 139 12.59 0.80 -4.59
N CYS A 140 11.67 0.73 -5.56
CA CYS A 140 10.72 -0.34 -5.75
C CYS A 140 11.44 -1.70 -5.81
N ARG A 141 11.03 -2.65 -4.95
CA ARG A 141 11.57 -4.01 -4.89
C ARG A 141 10.77 -4.91 -5.85
N SER A 142 11.47 -5.67 -6.68
CA SER A 142 10.88 -6.65 -7.61
C SER A 142 11.05 -8.09 -7.11
N VAL A 143 10.45 -9.07 -7.78
CA VAL A 143 10.78 -10.49 -7.60
C VAL A 143 11.50 -10.98 -8.85
N SER A 144 12.55 -11.80 -8.69
CA SER A 144 13.21 -12.41 -9.85
C SER A 144 12.37 -13.55 -10.43
N ASP A 145 12.60 -13.94 -11.68
CA ASP A 145 11.87 -15.06 -12.32
C ASP A 145 11.88 -16.34 -11.48
N ALA A 146 13.02 -16.65 -10.84
CA ALA A 146 13.13 -17.78 -9.93
C ALA A 146 12.26 -17.61 -8.68
N GLN A 147 12.23 -16.41 -8.10
CA GLN A 147 11.36 -16.08 -6.96
C GLN A 147 9.89 -16.14 -7.37
N THR A 148 9.53 -15.67 -8.56
CA THR A 148 8.17 -15.73 -9.11
C THR A 148 7.67 -17.17 -9.17
N LYS A 149 8.49 -18.11 -9.67
CA LYS A 149 8.16 -19.54 -9.68
C LYS A 149 7.92 -20.09 -8.28
N VAL A 150 8.79 -19.74 -7.32
CA VAL A 150 8.65 -20.15 -5.90
C VAL A 150 7.38 -19.55 -5.27
N ILE A 151 7.10 -18.28 -5.52
CA ILE A 151 5.90 -17.57 -5.03
C ILE A 151 4.63 -18.25 -5.57
N TYR A 152 4.56 -18.51 -6.87
CA TYR A 152 3.41 -19.18 -7.49
C TYR A 152 3.17 -20.57 -6.88
N ALA A 153 4.24 -21.35 -6.71
CA ALA A 153 4.14 -22.67 -6.08
C ALA A 153 3.59 -22.60 -4.64
N PHE A 154 4.06 -21.63 -3.84
CA PHE A 154 3.51 -21.43 -2.50
C PHE A 154 2.07 -20.88 -2.51
N SER A 155 1.68 -20.06 -3.50
CA SER A 155 0.33 -19.50 -3.55
C SER A 155 -0.75 -20.55 -3.82
N ILE A 156 -0.40 -21.63 -4.51
CA ILE A 156 -1.30 -22.78 -4.74
C ILE A 156 -1.22 -23.84 -3.63
N GLY A 157 -0.46 -23.59 -2.56
CA GLY A 157 -0.45 -24.43 -1.36
C GLY A 157 0.62 -25.53 -1.33
N LEU A 158 1.58 -25.56 -2.27
CA LEU A 158 2.64 -26.56 -2.24
C LEU A 158 3.55 -26.39 -1.01
N SER A 159 3.88 -27.51 -0.37
CA SER A 159 4.89 -27.60 0.67
C SER A 159 6.29 -27.36 0.10
N PRO A 160 7.28 -26.94 0.93
CA PRO A 160 8.66 -26.74 0.45
C PRO A 160 9.26 -27.95 -0.27
N HIS A 161 8.86 -29.17 0.08
CA HIS A 161 9.30 -30.40 -0.59
C HIS A 161 8.66 -30.57 -1.96
N GLU A 162 7.37 -30.27 -2.10
CA GLU A 162 6.67 -30.30 -3.38
C GLU A 162 7.19 -29.22 -4.32
N VAL A 163 7.48 -28.00 -3.82
CA VAL A 163 8.11 -26.95 -4.64
C VAL A 163 9.49 -27.39 -5.12
N ALA A 164 10.29 -28.01 -4.24
CA ALA A 164 11.61 -28.52 -4.60
C ALA A 164 11.54 -29.57 -5.71
N ALA A 165 10.61 -30.52 -5.61
CA ALA A 165 10.36 -31.53 -6.62
C ALA A 165 9.87 -30.91 -7.94
N ALA A 166 8.89 -30.01 -7.89
CA ALA A 166 8.30 -29.37 -9.06
C ALA A 166 9.30 -28.48 -9.84
N LEU A 167 10.21 -27.82 -9.13
CA LEU A 167 11.23 -26.96 -9.73
C LEU A 167 12.57 -27.69 -9.99
N ASN A 168 12.65 -29.00 -9.71
CA ASN A 168 13.86 -29.82 -9.80
C ASN A 168 15.08 -29.17 -9.12
N ILE A 169 14.89 -28.67 -7.90
CA ILE A 169 15.93 -28.06 -7.06
C ILE A 169 15.89 -28.62 -5.65
N SER A 170 16.97 -28.43 -4.89
CA SER A 170 17.03 -28.96 -3.52
C SER A 170 16.04 -28.25 -2.58
N PRO A 171 15.50 -28.95 -1.56
CA PRO A 171 14.73 -28.31 -0.49
C PRO A 171 15.49 -27.20 0.25
N LYS A 172 16.83 -27.29 0.31
CA LYS A 172 17.71 -26.25 0.87
C LYS A 172 17.66 -24.97 0.02
N THR A 173 17.62 -25.11 -1.30
CA THR A 173 17.47 -23.99 -2.24
C THR A 173 16.12 -23.29 -2.05
N ILE A 174 15.03 -24.05 -1.85
CA ILE A 174 13.70 -23.49 -1.54
C ILE A 174 13.72 -22.70 -0.22
N HIS A 175 14.33 -23.25 0.83
CA HIS A 175 14.49 -22.52 2.10
C HIS A 175 15.29 -21.22 1.92
N SER A 176 16.35 -21.25 1.11
CA SER A 176 17.14 -20.06 0.78
C SER A 176 16.30 -19.01 0.04
N HIS A 177 15.55 -19.40 -1.00
CA HIS A 177 14.67 -18.48 -1.72
C HIS A 177 13.62 -17.87 -0.80
N LYS A 178 12.97 -18.67 0.04
CA LYS A 178 12.00 -18.18 1.03
C LYS A 178 12.62 -17.16 1.97
N LYS A 179 13.80 -17.47 2.56
CA LYS A 179 14.52 -16.55 3.44
C LYS A 179 14.88 -15.25 2.73
N ASN A 180 15.34 -15.33 1.48
CA ASN A 180 15.71 -14.15 0.69
C ASN A 180 14.49 -13.29 0.35
N ILE A 181 13.33 -13.89 0.03
CA ILE A 181 12.08 -13.15 -0.18
C ILE A 181 11.66 -12.47 1.13
N MET A 182 11.65 -13.20 2.25
CA MET A 182 11.28 -12.61 3.55
C MET A 182 12.18 -11.43 3.92
N SER A 183 13.50 -11.57 3.78
CA SER A 183 14.45 -10.47 4.01
C SER A 183 14.23 -9.32 3.02
N LYS A 184 14.05 -9.62 1.73
CA LYS A 184 13.83 -8.62 0.68
C LYS A 184 12.54 -7.82 0.88
N PHE A 185 11.54 -8.33 1.58
CA PHE A 185 10.28 -7.60 1.83
C PHE A 185 10.05 -7.28 3.31
N ASN A 186 11.08 -7.39 4.14
CA ASN A 186 11.03 -7.15 5.59
C ASN A 186 9.87 -7.92 6.28
N LEU A 187 9.76 -9.21 6.00
CA LEU A 187 8.72 -10.09 6.54
C LEU A 187 9.26 -10.85 7.76
N ASN A 188 8.57 -10.71 8.88
CA ASN A 188 8.96 -11.22 10.20
C ASN A 188 8.20 -12.48 10.60
N SER A 189 7.19 -12.90 9.83
CA SER A 189 6.39 -14.09 10.16
C SER A 189 6.00 -14.90 8.93
N ARG A 190 5.66 -16.17 9.17
CA ARG A 190 5.07 -17.05 8.15
C ARG A 190 3.76 -16.48 7.59
N GLN A 191 2.96 -15.84 8.44
CA GLN A 191 1.70 -15.24 8.04
C GLN A 191 1.93 -14.08 7.06
N GLN A 192 2.88 -13.19 7.36
CA GLN A 192 3.25 -12.09 6.47
C GLN A 192 3.76 -12.58 5.12
N PHE A 193 4.61 -13.63 5.13
CA PHE A 193 5.05 -14.29 3.90
C PHE A 193 3.89 -14.83 3.07
N ASN A 194 2.96 -15.56 3.70
CA ASN A 194 1.81 -16.12 3.01
C ASN A 194 0.89 -15.03 2.45
N ASN A 195 0.63 -13.95 3.21
CA ASN A 195 -0.18 -12.83 2.75
C ASN A 195 0.44 -12.16 1.52
N LEU A 196 1.75 -11.89 1.54
CA LEU A 196 2.46 -11.30 0.40
C LEU A 196 2.44 -12.23 -0.82
N VAL A 197 2.65 -13.54 -0.64
CA VAL A 197 2.59 -14.53 -1.73
C VAL A 197 1.20 -14.57 -2.37
N GLN A 198 0.13 -14.57 -1.56
CA GLN A 198 -1.26 -14.52 -2.06
C GLN A 198 -1.58 -13.22 -2.80
N LEU A 199 -0.94 -12.12 -2.41
CA LEU A 199 -1.07 -10.84 -3.11
C LEU A 199 -0.33 -10.87 -4.45
N LEU A 200 0.92 -11.33 -4.47
CA LEU A 200 1.75 -11.37 -5.67
C LEU A 200 1.21 -12.32 -6.73
N ALA A 201 0.53 -13.40 -6.34
CA ALA A 201 -0.10 -14.33 -7.28
C ALA A 201 -1.31 -13.75 -8.03
N LYS A 202 -1.84 -12.59 -7.60
CA LYS A 202 -2.99 -11.91 -8.22
C LYS A 202 -2.60 -10.70 -9.09
N ARG A 203 -1.32 -10.31 -9.08
CA ARG A 203 -0.78 -9.21 -9.88
C ARG A 203 -0.30 -9.73 -11.23
#